data_AF-A0A524HSD1-F1
#
_entry.id   AF-A0A524HSD1-F1
#
_cell.length_a   1.000
_cell.length_b   1.000
_cell.length_c   1.000
_cell.angle_alpha   90.00
_cell.angle_beta   90.00
_cell.angle_gamma   90.00
#
_symmetry.space_group_name_H-M   'P 1'
#
loop_
_entity.id
_entity.type
_entity.pdbx_description
1 polymer ?
#
loop_
_entity_poly.entity_id
_entity_poly.type
_entity_poly.pdbx_seq_one_letter_code
_entity_poly.pdbx_strand_id
1 'polypeptide(L)'
;MARSRRVVPGREMLFIEWLLLQNPRAAFSPDHPPLPGQAHPGLGMLREIYGWLRTLCEALGLDGIAFVPSHYYMAALGQRILRFLDPAAQARFDAIHAALEGLSVPEASRALAHGRLRDVKTGASVTWTPSVMVVPVSRALQLQLAAPVYAERRAAERAALEYRLEGVAPTTPE
;
A
#
# COMPACT_ATOMS: atom_id res chain seq x y z
N MET A 1 -1.34 -17.05 7.80
CA MET A 1 -0.26 -16.25 8.44
C MET A 1 0.82 -17.20 8.88
N ALA A 2 2.08 -16.84 8.68
CA ALA A 2 3.22 -17.69 9.06
C ALA A 2 4.37 -16.82 9.58
N ARG A 3 5.23 -17.41 10.43
CA ARG A 3 6.53 -16.81 10.74
C ARG A 3 7.45 -16.99 9.56
N SER A 4 8.15 -15.94 9.14
CA SER A 4 9.04 -16.01 7.98
C SER A 4 10.28 -15.14 8.16
N ARG A 5 11.44 -15.74 7.88
CA ARG A 5 12.73 -15.06 7.73
C ARG A 5 13.09 -14.76 6.28
N ARG A 6 12.25 -15.19 5.34
CA ARG A 6 12.49 -15.04 3.90
C ARG A 6 12.07 -13.68 3.38
N VAL A 7 11.09 -13.05 4.04
CA VAL A 7 10.48 -11.78 3.58
C VAL A 7 11.40 -10.60 3.86
N VAL A 8 12.06 -10.59 5.02
CA VAL A 8 13.05 -9.59 5.40
C VAL A 8 14.30 -10.33 5.88
N PRO A 9 15.42 -10.28 5.14
CA PRO A 9 16.64 -10.98 5.53
C PRO A 9 17.09 -10.60 6.94
N GLY A 10 17.41 -11.61 7.76
CA GLY A 10 17.88 -11.41 9.13
C GLY A 10 16.80 -10.95 10.12
N ARG A 11 15.51 -11.01 9.75
CA ARG A 11 14.39 -10.61 10.62
C ARG A 11 13.31 -11.67 10.65
N GLU A 12 12.69 -11.87 11.80
CA GLU A 12 11.57 -12.80 11.97
C GLU A 12 10.24 -12.05 11.88
N MET A 13 9.54 -12.23 10.77
CA MET A 13 8.32 -11.49 10.45
C MET A 13 7.08 -12.36 10.65
N LEU A 14 5.97 -11.75 11.09
CA LEU A 14 4.64 -12.31 10.87
C LEU A 14 4.19 -11.97 9.45
N PHE A 15 4.25 -12.93 8.55
CA PHE A 15 3.85 -12.74 7.16
C PHE A 15 2.36 -13.03 6.96
N ILE A 16 1.64 -12.03 6.43
CA ILE A 16 0.23 -12.12 6.06
C ILE A 16 0.15 -12.43 4.57
N GLU A 17 -0.06 -13.70 4.26
CA GLU A 17 -0.32 -14.16 2.88
C GLU A 17 -1.71 -13.74 2.41
N TRP A 18 -2.71 -13.87 3.28
CA TRP A 18 -4.10 -13.53 2.98
C TRP A 18 -4.82 -13.05 4.25
N LEU A 19 -5.52 -11.93 4.13
CA LEU A 19 -6.39 -11.38 5.18
C LEU A 19 -7.56 -10.64 4.51
N LEU A 20 -8.77 -11.16 4.71
CA LEU A 20 -9.98 -10.57 4.17
C LEU A 20 -10.74 -9.83 5.27
N LEU A 21 -10.79 -8.51 5.20
CA LEU A 21 -11.54 -7.67 6.14
C LEU A 21 -12.83 -7.18 5.49
N GLN A 22 -13.76 -8.10 5.26
CA GLN A 22 -15.01 -7.83 4.54
C GLN A 22 -16.24 -8.31 5.30
N ASN A 23 -17.37 -7.62 5.08
CA ASN A 23 -18.68 -8.00 5.63
C ASN A 23 -19.54 -8.66 4.54
N PRO A 24 -19.61 -10.00 4.47
CA PRO A 24 -20.36 -10.70 3.42
C PRO A 24 -21.89 -10.52 3.53
N ARG A 25 -22.39 -10.00 4.65
CA ARG A 25 -23.82 -9.73 4.87
C ARG A 25 -24.23 -8.31 4.47
N ALA A 26 -23.27 -7.46 4.10
CA ALA A 26 -23.53 -6.10 3.65
C ALA A 26 -23.54 -6.03 2.11
N ALA A 27 -24.32 -5.09 1.58
CA ALA A 27 -24.30 -4.71 0.18
C ALA A 27 -23.47 -3.43 -0.03
N PHE A 28 -22.93 -3.25 -1.23
CA PHE A 28 -22.34 -1.98 -1.63
C PHE A 28 -23.43 -0.90 -1.76
N SER A 29 -23.02 0.35 -1.62
CA SER A 29 -23.89 1.52 -1.87
C SER A 29 -23.22 2.46 -2.88
N PRO A 30 -23.97 3.42 -3.46
CA PRO A 30 -23.38 4.45 -4.33
C PRO A 30 -22.25 5.24 -3.65
N ASP A 31 -22.37 5.49 -2.34
CA ASP A 31 -21.35 6.20 -1.55
C ASP A 31 -20.13 5.32 -1.22
N HIS A 32 -20.31 3.99 -1.24
CA HIS A 32 -19.28 3.00 -0.96
C HIS A 32 -19.25 1.93 -2.05
N PRO A 33 -18.85 2.30 -3.29
CA PRO A 33 -18.75 1.37 -4.39
C PRO A 33 -17.61 0.38 -4.14
N PRO A 34 -17.63 -0.80 -4.80
CA PRO A 34 -16.55 -1.76 -4.69
C PRO A 34 -15.21 -1.17 -5.14
N LEU A 35 -14.16 -1.48 -4.37
CA LEU A 35 -12.77 -1.28 -4.77
C LEU A 35 -12.32 -2.42 -5.72
N PRO A 36 -11.26 -2.22 -6.52
CA PRO A 36 -10.72 -3.28 -7.38
C PRO A 36 -10.47 -4.58 -6.59
N GLY A 37 -11.02 -5.70 -7.06
CA GLY A 37 -10.87 -7.02 -6.42
C GLY A 37 -11.70 -7.23 -5.14
N GLN A 38 -12.57 -6.28 -4.77
CA GLN A 38 -13.40 -6.38 -3.57
C GLN A 38 -14.74 -7.08 -3.86
N ALA A 39 -15.00 -8.21 -3.18
CA ALA A 39 -16.24 -8.96 -3.32
C ALA A 39 -17.36 -8.43 -2.40
N HIS A 40 -17.01 -7.92 -1.21
CA HIS A 40 -17.96 -7.37 -0.24
C HIS A 40 -17.43 -6.10 0.44
N PRO A 41 -18.32 -5.22 0.98
CA PRO A 41 -17.92 -4.03 1.72
C PRO A 41 -16.88 -4.31 2.81
N GLY A 42 -15.95 -3.39 3.00
CA GLY A 42 -14.88 -3.53 3.98
C GLY A 42 -15.40 -3.40 5.42
N LEU A 43 -14.77 -4.08 6.36
CA LEU A 43 -15.13 -3.97 7.79
C LEU A 43 -14.70 -2.64 8.43
N GLY A 44 -13.82 -1.87 7.79
CA GLY A 44 -13.24 -0.66 8.37
C GLY A 44 -12.23 -0.90 9.50
N MET A 45 -11.98 -2.16 9.87
CA MET A 45 -11.21 -2.56 11.05
C MET A 45 -9.69 -2.70 10.81
N LEU A 46 -9.14 -2.04 9.79
CA LEU A 46 -7.74 -2.23 9.41
C LEU A 46 -6.80 -1.86 10.56
N ARG A 47 -7.06 -0.73 11.22
CA ARG A 47 -6.22 -0.21 12.30
C ARG A 47 -6.26 -1.11 13.53
N GLU A 48 -7.42 -1.60 13.87
CA GLU A 48 -7.70 -2.47 15.01
C GLU A 48 -6.98 -3.81 14.82
N ILE A 49 -7.10 -4.41 13.64
CA ILE A 49 -6.45 -5.69 13.33
C ILE A 49 -4.92 -5.55 13.33
N TYR A 50 -4.36 -4.52 12.69
CA TYR A 50 -2.91 -4.29 12.75
C TYR A 50 -2.41 -3.93 14.15
N GLY A 51 -3.22 -3.23 14.95
CA GLY A 51 -2.91 -2.95 16.36
C GLY A 51 -2.80 -4.24 17.18
N TRP A 52 -3.78 -5.14 17.05
CA TRP A 52 -3.74 -6.44 17.72
C TRP A 52 -2.57 -7.32 17.24
N LEU A 53 -2.33 -7.39 15.93
CA LEU A 53 -1.21 -8.14 15.36
C LEU A 53 0.14 -7.60 15.82
N ARG A 54 0.24 -6.27 16.03
CA ARG A 54 1.44 -5.64 16.57
C ARG A 54 1.70 -6.11 18.00
N THR A 55 0.69 -6.12 18.87
CA THR A 55 0.81 -6.66 20.23
C THR A 55 1.21 -8.13 20.22
N LEU A 56 0.66 -8.93 19.30
CA LEU A 56 1.06 -10.33 19.13
C LEU A 56 2.55 -10.46 18.74
N CYS A 57 3.04 -9.61 17.83
CA CYS A 57 4.45 -9.60 17.45
C CYS A 57 5.34 -9.23 18.64
N GLU A 58 4.95 -8.23 19.44
CA GLU A 58 5.67 -7.82 20.65
C GLU A 58 5.76 -8.97 21.66
N ALA A 59 4.64 -9.66 21.91
CA ALA A 59 4.58 -10.80 22.83
C ALA A 59 5.42 -12.01 22.37
N LEU A 60 5.58 -12.19 21.05
CA LEU A 60 6.32 -13.30 20.46
C LEU A 60 7.77 -12.96 20.10
N GLY A 61 8.23 -11.72 20.36
CA GLY A 61 9.58 -11.26 20.01
C GLY A 61 9.84 -11.18 18.50
N LEU A 62 8.79 -10.95 17.69
CA LEU A 62 8.90 -10.81 16.24
C LEU A 62 9.30 -9.38 15.83
N ASP A 63 9.99 -9.26 14.70
CA ASP A 63 10.50 -7.98 14.21
C ASP A 63 9.42 -7.08 13.59
N GLY A 64 8.33 -7.68 13.12
CA GLY A 64 7.23 -6.92 12.55
C GLY A 64 6.22 -7.79 11.81
N ILE A 65 5.27 -7.09 11.20
CA ILE A 65 4.26 -7.67 10.31
C ILE A 65 4.70 -7.36 8.88
N ALA A 66 4.55 -8.30 7.96
CA ALA A 66 4.83 -8.09 6.54
C ALA A 66 3.68 -8.58 5.67
N PHE A 67 3.37 -7.85 4.60
CA PHE A 67 2.41 -8.28 3.58
C PHE A 67 2.73 -7.64 2.23
N VAL A 68 2.14 -8.16 1.15
CA VAL A 68 2.27 -7.61 -0.20
C VAL A 68 0.90 -7.09 -0.67
N PRO A 69 0.66 -5.77 -0.76
CA PRO A 69 -0.58 -5.20 -1.26
C PRO A 69 -0.78 -5.50 -2.75
N SER A 70 -1.76 -6.35 -3.07
CA SER A 70 -2.12 -6.66 -4.46
C SER A 70 -2.70 -5.46 -5.23
N HIS A 71 -3.22 -4.46 -4.50
CA HIS A 71 -3.82 -3.26 -5.08
C HIS A 71 -3.35 -1.98 -4.38
N TYR A 72 -3.33 -0.87 -5.11
CA TYR A 72 -2.94 0.45 -4.60
C TYR A 72 -3.73 0.88 -3.36
N TYR A 73 -5.05 0.67 -3.32
CA TYR A 73 -5.86 1.08 -2.17
C TYR A 73 -5.39 0.44 -0.86
N MET A 74 -4.86 -0.78 -0.90
CA MET A 74 -4.38 -1.46 0.31
C MET A 74 -3.18 -0.73 0.89
N ALA A 75 -2.26 -0.28 0.04
CA ALA A 75 -1.12 0.54 0.44
C ALA A 75 -1.59 1.94 0.91
N ALA A 76 -2.51 2.56 0.17
CA ALA A 76 -3.01 3.90 0.47
C ALA A 76 -3.79 3.96 1.81
N LEU A 77 -4.61 2.96 2.12
CA LEU A 77 -5.31 2.85 3.41
C LEU A 77 -4.33 2.60 4.56
N GLY A 78 -3.25 1.85 4.29
CA GLY A 78 -2.23 1.47 5.25
C GLY A 78 -1.14 2.51 5.49
N GLN A 79 -1.01 3.53 4.65
CA GLN A 79 0.18 4.39 4.56
C GLN A 79 0.57 5.12 5.86
N ARG A 80 -0.34 5.26 6.82
CA ARG A 80 -0.02 5.90 8.11
C ARG A 80 0.77 4.99 9.06
N ILE A 81 0.59 3.68 8.94
CA ILE A 81 1.18 2.68 9.84
C ILE A 81 2.18 1.75 9.14
N LEU A 82 2.10 1.66 7.82
CA LEU A 82 2.89 0.76 6.98
C LEU A 82 3.92 1.54 6.17
N ARG A 83 5.06 0.90 5.89
CA ARG A 83 6.10 1.41 4.99
C ARG A 83 6.53 0.30 4.05
N PHE A 84 6.90 0.63 2.82
CA PHE A 84 7.57 -0.34 1.95
C PHE A 84 8.95 -0.68 2.51
N LEU A 85 9.35 -1.94 2.38
CA LEU A 85 10.70 -2.38 2.77
C LEU A 85 11.76 -1.84 1.80
N ASP A 86 11.42 -1.83 0.52
CA ASP A 86 12.26 -1.32 -0.56
C ASP A 86 12.02 0.20 -0.75
N PRO A 87 13.06 1.04 -0.60
CA PRO A 87 12.92 2.48 -0.80
C PRO A 87 12.50 2.87 -2.23
N ALA A 88 12.81 2.08 -3.25
CA ALA A 88 12.36 2.35 -4.62
C ALA A 88 10.85 2.11 -4.77
N ALA A 89 10.33 1.04 -4.15
CA ALA A 89 8.89 0.81 -4.06
C ALA A 89 8.17 1.92 -3.28
N GLN A 90 8.76 2.41 -2.18
CA GLN A 90 8.21 3.57 -1.44
C GLN A 90 8.18 4.82 -2.33
N ALA A 91 9.27 5.11 -3.05
CA ALA A 91 9.36 6.26 -3.94
C ALA A 91 8.31 6.21 -5.06
N ARG A 92 8.09 5.02 -5.66
CA ARG A 92 7.03 4.80 -6.65
C ARG A 92 5.64 5.01 -6.06
N PHE A 93 5.37 4.48 -4.87
CA PHE A 93 4.11 4.72 -4.18
C PHE A 93 3.91 6.22 -3.92
N ASP A 94 4.92 6.93 -3.44
CA ASP A 94 4.82 8.37 -3.15
C ASP A 94 4.59 9.19 -4.41
N ALA A 95 5.23 8.83 -5.53
CA ALA A 95 5.00 9.48 -6.83
C ALA A 95 3.58 9.25 -7.35
N ILE A 96 3.07 8.01 -7.24
CA ILE A 96 1.67 7.68 -7.58
C ILE A 96 0.71 8.46 -6.67
N HIS A 97 0.95 8.45 -5.35
CA HIS A 97 0.09 9.09 -4.37
C HIS A 97 0.02 10.60 -4.58
N ALA A 98 1.15 11.25 -4.86
CA ALA A 98 1.21 12.67 -5.18
C ALA A 98 0.47 13.02 -6.48
N ALA A 99 0.62 12.21 -7.53
CA ALA A 99 -0.05 12.47 -8.81
C ALA A 99 -1.56 12.20 -8.79
N LEU A 100 -2.05 11.49 -7.76
CA LEU A 100 -3.47 11.22 -7.50
C LEU A 100 -4.02 12.07 -6.35
N GLU A 101 -3.26 13.06 -5.88
CA GLU A 101 -3.71 13.98 -4.83
C GLU A 101 -5.01 14.69 -5.24
N GLY A 102 -5.93 14.85 -4.29
CA GLY A 102 -7.26 15.40 -4.53
C GLY A 102 -8.33 14.38 -4.93
N LEU A 103 -7.95 13.15 -5.31
CA LEU A 103 -8.90 12.05 -5.51
C LEU A 103 -9.15 11.28 -4.21
N SER A 104 -10.38 10.78 -4.03
CA SER A 104 -10.65 9.78 -3.01
C SER A 104 -9.91 8.47 -3.32
N VAL A 105 -9.65 7.63 -2.30
CA VAL A 105 -8.98 6.34 -2.49
C VAL A 105 -9.67 5.46 -3.55
N PRO A 106 -11.02 5.35 -3.61
CA PRO A 106 -11.69 4.62 -4.68
C PRO A 106 -11.43 5.21 -6.07
N GLU A 107 -11.50 6.54 -6.22
CA GLU A 107 -11.25 7.21 -7.51
C GLU A 107 -9.81 7.05 -7.97
N ALA A 108 -8.85 7.27 -7.07
CA ALA A 108 -7.43 7.08 -7.33
C ALA A 108 -7.12 5.62 -7.74
N SER A 109 -7.73 4.65 -7.06
CA SER A 109 -7.54 3.23 -7.37
C SER A 109 -8.12 2.86 -8.73
N ARG A 110 -9.28 3.41 -9.09
CA ARG A 110 -9.85 3.23 -10.43
C ARG A 110 -9.00 3.92 -11.48
N ALA A 111 -8.55 5.15 -11.26
CA ALA A 111 -7.70 5.87 -12.21
C ALA A 111 -6.42 5.08 -12.54
N LEU A 112 -5.76 4.53 -11.52
CA LEU A 112 -4.57 3.70 -11.71
C LEU A 112 -4.92 2.38 -12.42
N ALA A 113 -5.99 1.70 -12.03
CA ALA A 113 -6.40 0.42 -12.64
C ALA A 113 -6.78 0.56 -14.12
N HIS A 114 -7.34 1.71 -14.52
CA HIS A 114 -7.68 2.01 -15.91
C HIS A 114 -6.51 2.63 -16.70
N GLY A 115 -5.30 2.69 -16.12
CA GLY A 115 -4.12 3.20 -16.82
C GLY A 115 -4.16 4.70 -17.13
N ARG A 116 -4.89 5.47 -16.32
CA ARG A 116 -5.04 6.94 -16.51
C ARG A 116 -3.86 7.73 -15.95
N LEU A 117 -2.96 7.08 -15.22
CA LEU A 117 -1.75 7.71 -14.72
C LEU A 117 -0.62 7.47 -15.73
N ARG A 118 0.02 8.54 -16.19
CA ARG A 118 1.10 8.49 -17.17
C ARG A 118 2.42 8.93 -16.56
N ASP A 119 3.49 8.28 -17.00
CA ASP A 119 4.84 8.76 -16.78
C ASP A 119 5.12 9.91 -17.76
N VAL A 120 5.49 11.08 -17.23
CA VAL A 120 5.66 12.30 -18.03
C VAL A 120 6.84 12.21 -18.99
N LYS A 121 7.88 11.44 -18.63
CA LYS A 121 9.11 11.33 -19.42
C LYS A 121 8.95 10.37 -20.59
N THR A 122 8.24 9.27 -20.36
CA THR A 122 8.09 8.17 -21.34
C THR A 122 6.73 8.16 -22.04
N GLY A 123 5.71 8.82 -21.48
CA GLY A 123 4.32 8.72 -21.93
C GLY A 123 3.65 7.39 -21.61
N ALA A 124 4.34 6.44 -20.97
CA ALA A 124 3.80 5.12 -20.68
C ALA A 124 2.74 5.17 -19.57
N SER A 125 1.81 4.21 -19.60
CA SER A 125 0.86 3.99 -18.50
C SER A 125 1.59 3.47 -17.26
N VAL A 126 1.34 4.09 -16.11
CA VAL A 126 1.86 3.65 -14.82
C VAL A 126 0.93 2.60 -14.24
N THR A 127 1.47 1.42 -13.93
CA THR A 127 0.73 0.32 -13.33
C THR A 127 1.11 0.12 -11.86
N TRP A 128 0.19 -0.45 -11.07
CA TRP A 128 0.52 -0.90 -9.71
C TRP A 128 1.48 -2.09 -9.75
N THR A 129 2.62 -1.98 -9.07
CA THR A 129 3.57 -3.08 -8.87
C THR A 129 3.64 -3.42 -7.38
N PRO A 130 3.07 -4.56 -6.95
CA PRO A 130 3.11 -5.01 -5.56
C PRO A 130 4.55 -5.14 -5.04
N SER A 131 4.76 -4.73 -3.79
CA SER A 131 6.04 -4.86 -3.10
C SER A 131 5.82 -5.00 -1.59
N VAL A 132 6.76 -5.57 -0.86
CA VAL A 132 6.62 -5.84 0.57
C VAL A 132 6.42 -4.55 1.35
N MET A 133 5.32 -4.47 2.08
CA MET A 133 5.09 -3.48 3.13
C MET A 133 5.22 -4.12 4.50
N VAL A 134 5.72 -3.35 5.46
CA VAL A 134 5.94 -3.78 6.84
C VAL A 134 5.34 -2.83 7.87
N VAL A 135 4.88 -3.38 8.98
CA VAL A 135 4.69 -2.67 10.25
C VAL A 135 5.91 -3.00 11.11
N PRO A 136 6.82 -2.05 11.35
CA PRO A 136 8.02 -2.32 12.14
C PRO A 136 7.71 -2.37 13.63
N VAL A 137 8.00 -3.52 14.26
CA VAL A 137 7.76 -3.74 15.70
C VAL A 137 9.08 -3.62 16.46
N SER A 138 10.12 -4.34 16.05
CA SER A 138 11.39 -4.29 16.75
C SER A 138 12.12 -2.96 16.51
N ARG A 139 12.90 -2.54 17.51
CA ARG A 139 13.78 -1.38 17.41
C ARG A 139 14.73 -1.50 16.22
N ALA A 140 15.23 -2.70 15.94
CA ALA A 140 16.16 -2.96 14.84
C ALA A 140 15.51 -2.68 13.47
N LEU A 141 14.25 -3.09 13.26
CA LEU A 141 13.54 -2.81 12.01
C LEU A 141 13.12 -1.35 11.89
N GLN A 142 12.71 -0.72 12.99
CA GLN A 142 12.44 0.71 13.00
C GLN A 142 13.68 1.53 12.60
N LEU A 143 14.84 1.22 13.19
CA LEU A 143 16.10 1.89 12.88
C LEU A 143 16.54 1.66 11.44
N GLN A 144 16.34 0.46 10.89
CA GLN A 144 16.64 0.17 9.50
C GLN A 144 15.82 1.07 8.54
N LEU A 145 14.52 1.21 8.79
CA LEU A 145 13.64 2.04 7.95
C LEU A 145 13.83 3.55 8.18
N ALA A 146 14.36 3.94 9.34
CA ALA A 146 14.69 5.32 9.67
C ALA A 146 16.14 5.70 9.27
N ALA A 147 16.94 4.76 8.78
CA ALA A 147 18.33 5.01 8.44
C ALA A 147 18.45 6.04 7.29
N PRO A 148 19.45 6.93 7.31
CA PRO A 148 19.65 7.92 6.25
C PRO A 148 19.72 7.30 4.85
N VAL A 149 20.40 6.15 4.73
CA VAL A 149 20.50 5.41 3.46
C VAL A 149 19.13 5.04 2.86
N TYR A 150 18.13 4.72 3.69
CA TYR A 150 16.78 4.44 3.21
C TYR A 150 16.14 5.71 2.64
N ALA A 151 16.24 6.82 3.37
CA ALA A 151 15.70 8.11 2.97
C ALA A 151 16.37 8.67 1.71
N GLU A 152 17.70 8.57 1.61
CA GLU A 152 18.50 8.99 0.46
C GLU A 152 18.14 8.21 -0.80
N ARG A 153 18.07 6.87 -0.70
CA ARG A 153 17.65 6.03 -1.83
C ARG A 153 16.22 6.34 -2.25
N ARG A 154 15.30 6.47 -1.30
CA ARG A 154 13.91 6.88 -1.59
C ARG A 154 13.87 8.23 -2.32
N ALA A 155 14.65 9.22 -1.87
CA ALA A 155 14.69 10.54 -2.49
C ALA A 155 15.28 10.51 -3.90
N ALA A 156 16.38 9.78 -4.11
CA ALA A 156 17.01 9.62 -5.42
C ALA A 156 16.06 8.97 -6.43
N GLU A 157 15.40 7.87 -6.04
CA GLU A 157 14.39 7.19 -6.85
C GLU A 157 13.21 8.13 -7.13
N ARG A 158 12.71 8.84 -6.11
CA ARG A 158 11.57 9.74 -6.26
C ARG A 158 11.86 10.91 -7.20
N ALA A 159 13.07 11.45 -7.22
CA ALA A 159 13.48 12.53 -8.12
C ALA A 159 13.47 12.10 -9.60
N ALA A 160 13.64 10.81 -9.88
CA ALA A 160 13.55 10.27 -11.23
C ALA A 160 12.10 10.10 -11.71
N LEU A 161 11.11 10.16 -10.82
CA LEU A 161 9.69 9.87 -11.13
C LEU A 161 8.86 11.15 -11.25
N GLU A 162 8.16 11.27 -12.37
CA GLU A 162 7.19 12.34 -12.60
C GLU A 162 5.95 11.74 -13.26
N TYR A 163 4.85 11.70 -12.52
CA TYR A 163 3.59 11.10 -12.95
C TYR A 163 2.49 12.16 -13.06
N ARG A 164 1.60 12.00 -14.03
CA ARG A 164 0.47 12.90 -14.26
C ARG A 164 -0.80 12.10 -14.53
N LEU A 165 -1.90 12.54 -13.92
CA LEU A 165 -3.23 12.03 -14.23
C LEU A 165 -3.71 12.61 -15.55
N GLU A 166 -4.12 11.75 -16.49
CA GLU A 166 -4.81 12.21 -17.70
C GLU A 166 -6.20 12.76 -17.37
N GLY A 167 -6.51 13.90 -17.98
CA GLY A 167 -7.78 14.61 -17.82
C GLY A 167 -8.97 13.67 -18.00
N VAL A 168 -9.99 13.86 -17.15
CA VAL A 168 -11.25 13.12 -17.22
C VAL A 168 -11.91 13.46 -18.57
N ALA A 169 -11.98 12.51 -19.50
CA ALA A 169 -13.07 12.53 -20.45
C ALA A 169 -14.37 12.42 -19.62
N PRO A 170 -15.35 13.33 -19.78
CA PRO A 170 -16.56 13.29 -18.98
C PRO A 170 -17.21 11.91 -19.14
N THR A 171 -17.30 11.17 -18.05
CA THR A 171 -18.09 9.94 -18.01
C THR A 171 -19.55 10.33 -18.16
N THR A 172 -20.09 10.14 -19.35
CA THR A 172 -21.53 10.19 -19.59
C THR A 172 -22.19 9.15 -18.68
N PRO A 173 -23.17 9.53 -17.83
CA PRO A 173 -23.98 8.54 -17.15
C PRO A 173 -24.85 7.83 -18.20
N GLU A 174 -24.88 6.51 -18.15
CA GLU A 174 -25.91 5.68 -18.79
C GLU A 174 -27.11 5.54 -17.83
#